data_AF-A0A246RRR8-F1
#
_entry.id   AF-A0A246RRR8-F1
#
_cell.length_a   1.000
_cell.length_b   1.000
_cell.length_c   1.000
_cell.angle_alpha   90.00
_cell.angle_beta   90.00
_cell.angle_gamma   90.00
#
_symmetry.space_group_name_H-M   'P 1'
#
loop_
_entity.id
_entity.type
_entity.pdbx_description
1 polymer ?
#
loop_
_entity_poly.entity_id
_entity_poly.type
_entity_poly.pdbx_seq_one_letter_code
_entity_poly.pdbx_strand_id
1 'polypeptide(L)'
;MRSSALVLTALAATAALLTGCSADEPGTPAPPAATTAATSGGTATTGTPAGTPATGTPGDPGTRDAGADRVVLTRSGGFAGNRDTVTVEPDGRWTTTDRAGATRAGRLDPAALDRLRMLVGPATRGGAGTPSDDGCADTYRYQLTVGTTRVDWTDCPTGPQPPAATQELAALLLKTTTG
;
A
#
# COMPACT_ATOMS: atom_id res chain seq x y z
N MET A 1 22.18 37.87 -14.07
CA MET A 1 23.09 38.35 -13.02
C MET A 1 22.28 38.60 -11.77
N ARG A 2 22.63 37.94 -10.63
CA ARG A 2 22.43 38.38 -9.23
C ARG A 2 20.95 38.47 -8.76
N SER A 3 20.49 37.91 -7.64
CA SER A 3 21.14 37.50 -6.40
C SER A 3 20.27 36.49 -5.63
N SER A 4 20.92 35.48 -5.06
CA SER A 4 20.39 34.57 -4.04
C SER A 4 20.37 35.28 -2.68
N ALA A 5 19.25 35.24 -1.96
CA ALA A 5 19.20 35.62 -0.55
C ALA A 5 19.12 34.35 0.31
N LEU A 6 20.25 33.98 0.89
CA LEU A 6 20.39 32.97 1.93
C LEU A 6 19.76 33.48 3.23
N VAL A 7 18.78 32.76 3.77
CA VAL A 7 18.34 32.91 5.16
C VAL A 7 18.84 31.70 5.93
N LEU A 8 19.94 31.89 6.65
CA LEU A 8 20.49 30.99 7.65
C LEU A 8 19.72 31.21 8.96
N THR A 9 18.83 30.30 9.31
CA THR A 9 18.26 30.24 10.67
C THR A 9 18.92 29.12 11.45
N ALA A 10 19.69 29.53 12.46
CA ALA A 10 20.23 28.69 13.50
C ALA A 10 19.10 28.09 14.34
N LEU A 11 19.14 26.77 14.61
CA LEU A 11 18.39 26.18 15.72
C LEU A 11 19.35 25.57 16.73
N ALA A 12 19.21 26.08 17.94
CA ALA A 12 19.91 25.69 19.15
C ALA A 12 19.45 24.32 19.66
N ALA A 13 20.38 23.66 20.35
CA ALA A 13 20.25 22.37 21.00
C ALA A 13 19.17 22.34 22.10
N THR A 14 18.52 21.18 22.27
CA THR A 14 18.01 20.73 23.58
C THR A 14 18.19 19.21 23.68
N ALA A 15 18.77 18.78 24.81
CA ALA A 15 18.99 17.41 25.20
C ALA A 15 17.81 16.88 26.03
N ALA A 16 17.49 15.59 25.91
CA ALA A 16 16.84 14.82 26.97
C ALA A 16 17.14 13.32 26.80
N LEU A 17 17.80 12.76 27.81
CA LEU A 17 18.07 11.34 28.02
C LEU A 17 16.77 10.62 28.40
N LEU A 18 16.49 9.46 27.80
CA LEU A 18 15.60 8.46 28.39
C LEU A 18 16.27 7.08 28.35
N THR A 19 17.04 6.81 29.40
CA THR A 19 17.34 5.49 29.91
C THR A 19 16.09 4.92 30.58
N GLY A 20 15.60 3.77 30.10
CA GLY A 20 14.46 3.06 30.69
C GLY A 20 14.70 1.55 30.68
N CYS A 21 15.28 1.06 31.78
CA CYS A 21 15.48 -0.34 32.15
C CYS A 21 14.17 -0.95 32.68
N SER A 22 13.87 -2.20 32.33
CA SER A 22 13.04 -3.14 33.12
C SER A 22 13.28 -4.54 32.52
N ALA A 23 14.12 -5.39 33.11
CA ALA A 23 13.91 -6.22 34.32
C ALA A 23 13.52 -7.66 33.93
N ASP A 24 14.07 -8.59 34.70
CA ASP A 24 14.53 -9.93 34.37
C ASP A 24 13.63 -11.02 35.01
N GLU A 25 13.50 -12.17 34.29
CA GLU A 25 13.22 -13.56 34.74
C GLU A 25 11.94 -13.92 35.55
N PRO A 26 11.49 -15.20 35.67
CA PRO A 26 12.22 -16.48 35.53
C PRO A 26 11.53 -17.62 34.73
N GLY A 27 12.33 -18.64 34.42
CA GLY A 27 11.93 -19.88 33.73
C GLY A 27 11.10 -20.88 34.54
N THR A 28 10.62 -21.92 33.85
CA THR A 28 10.06 -23.16 34.42
C THR A 28 10.12 -24.28 33.35
N PRO A 29 10.04 -25.58 33.70
CA PRO A 29 11.14 -26.52 33.59
C PRO A 29 10.97 -27.55 32.46
N ALA A 30 12.08 -28.19 32.08
CA ALA A 30 12.10 -29.34 31.21
C ALA A 30 11.53 -30.60 31.91
N PRO A 31 10.69 -31.41 31.23
CA PRO A 31 10.45 -32.79 31.63
C PRO A 31 11.53 -33.75 31.07
N PRO A 32 11.85 -34.84 31.79
CA PRO A 32 12.91 -35.78 31.43
C PRO A 32 12.53 -36.74 30.30
N ALA A 33 13.56 -37.20 29.60
CA ALA A 33 13.51 -38.27 28.61
C ALA A 33 13.43 -39.65 29.26
N ALA A 34 12.68 -40.57 28.65
CA ALA A 34 12.85 -42.01 28.82
C ALA A 34 12.66 -42.76 27.49
N THR A 35 13.73 -43.46 27.13
CA THR A 35 14.05 -44.44 26.08
C THR A 35 13.12 -45.69 26.19
N THR A 36 12.82 -46.58 25.23
CA THR A 36 13.59 -47.22 24.14
C THR A 36 12.68 -48.14 23.25
N ALA A 37 13.04 -48.23 21.96
CA ALA A 37 13.03 -49.38 21.00
C ALA A 37 11.74 -50.10 20.48
N ALA A 38 11.49 -49.84 19.17
CA ALA A 38 11.51 -50.75 18.00
C ALA A 38 10.58 -51.99 17.87
N THR A 39 9.86 -52.10 16.73
CA THR A 39 10.24 -52.97 15.58
C THR A 39 9.24 -52.90 14.41
N SER A 40 9.79 -52.63 13.21
CA SER A 40 9.47 -52.93 11.80
C SER A 40 8.05 -53.28 11.29
N GLY A 41 7.68 -52.62 10.20
CA GLY A 41 6.90 -53.24 9.11
C GLY A 41 6.22 -52.27 8.13
N GLY A 42 6.73 -52.16 6.90
CA GLY A 42 5.85 -52.06 5.72
C GLY A 42 5.80 -50.75 4.92
N THR A 43 6.52 -50.79 3.79
CA THR A 43 6.11 -50.30 2.46
C THR A 43 6.26 -48.80 2.13
N ALA A 44 7.13 -48.55 1.14
CA ALA A 44 7.38 -47.30 0.46
C ALA A 44 6.12 -46.74 -0.24
N THR A 45 5.96 -45.41 -0.24
CA THR A 45 5.40 -44.67 -1.38
C THR A 45 5.95 -43.25 -1.38
N THR A 46 6.56 -42.89 -2.50
CA THR A 46 7.08 -41.58 -2.92
C THR A 46 5.96 -40.52 -2.98
N GLY A 47 6.20 -39.31 -2.49
CA GLY A 47 5.28 -38.17 -2.72
C GLY A 47 5.61 -36.88 -1.98
N THR A 48 6.50 -36.07 -2.54
CA THR A 48 6.64 -34.61 -2.28
C THR A 48 5.57 -33.88 -3.11
N PRO A 49 4.79 -32.92 -2.55
CA PRO A 49 5.11 -31.48 -2.64
C PRO A 49 4.79 -30.70 -1.34
N ALA A 50 5.65 -29.77 -0.90
CA ALA A 50 5.64 -28.34 -1.27
C ALA A 50 4.28 -27.65 -1.01
N GLY A 51 4.16 -27.05 0.18
CA GLY A 51 3.06 -26.15 0.55
C GLY A 51 3.05 -24.93 -0.37
N THR A 52 2.03 -24.85 -1.22
CA THR A 52 1.72 -23.69 -2.06
C THR A 52 0.93 -22.68 -1.21
N PRO A 53 1.18 -21.36 -1.30
CA PRO A 53 0.34 -20.36 -0.65
C PRO A 53 -1.09 -20.47 -1.19
N ALA A 54 -2.07 -20.46 -0.29
CA ALA A 54 -3.48 -20.45 -0.62
C ALA A 54 -3.77 -19.29 -1.59
N THR A 55 -4.04 -19.63 -2.84
CA THR A 55 -4.68 -18.72 -3.79
C THR A 55 -6.14 -18.65 -3.34
N GLY A 56 -6.50 -17.59 -2.62
CA GLY A 56 -7.90 -17.31 -2.30
C GLY A 56 -8.68 -17.24 -3.60
N THR A 57 -9.56 -18.22 -3.81
CA THR A 57 -10.52 -18.27 -4.91
C THR A 57 -11.25 -16.92 -5.01
N PRO A 58 -11.23 -16.22 -6.16
CA PRO A 58 -12.13 -15.10 -6.38
C PRO A 58 -13.55 -15.63 -6.29
N GLY A 59 -14.31 -15.15 -5.31
CA GLY A 59 -15.73 -15.43 -5.19
C GLY A 59 -16.46 -15.09 -6.49
N ASP A 60 -17.48 -15.90 -6.76
CA ASP A 60 -18.52 -15.80 -7.78
C ASP A 60 -18.77 -14.36 -8.30
N PRO A 61 -18.87 -14.11 -9.62
CA PRO A 61 -19.32 -12.82 -10.13
C PRO A 61 -20.82 -12.64 -9.85
N GLY A 62 -21.16 -12.39 -8.59
CA GLY A 62 -22.41 -11.77 -8.22
C GLY A 62 -22.54 -10.47 -8.99
N THR A 63 -23.62 -10.36 -9.77
CA THR A 63 -24.13 -9.21 -10.51
C THR A 63 -23.36 -7.92 -10.19
N ARG A 64 -22.35 -7.60 -11.01
CA ARG A 64 -21.69 -6.30 -10.93
C ARG A 64 -22.73 -5.27 -11.30
N ASP A 65 -23.21 -4.54 -10.30
CA ASP A 65 -23.84 -3.25 -10.50
C ASP A 65 -22.91 -2.47 -11.44
N ALA A 66 -23.42 -2.08 -12.60
CA ALA A 66 -22.68 -1.33 -13.61
C ALA A 66 -22.44 0.13 -13.18
N GLY A 67 -22.24 0.35 -11.88
CA GLY A 67 -22.32 1.66 -11.22
C GLY A 67 -21.11 2.05 -10.38
N ALA A 68 -20.24 1.13 -9.98
CA ALA A 68 -18.96 1.52 -9.39
C ALA A 68 -17.96 0.36 -9.42
N ASP A 69 -16.86 0.59 -10.13
CA ASP A 69 -15.71 -0.29 -10.07
C ASP A 69 -14.93 -0.05 -8.78
N ARG A 70 -14.31 -1.10 -8.24
CA ARG A 70 -13.33 -0.98 -7.15
C ARG A 70 -12.16 -0.11 -7.61
N VAL A 71 -11.75 0.83 -6.76
CA VAL A 71 -10.62 1.73 -7.01
C VAL A 71 -9.46 1.36 -6.09
N VAL A 72 -8.24 1.26 -6.64
CA VAL A 72 -7.02 0.98 -5.89
C VAL A 72 -5.96 2.01 -6.28
N LEU A 73 -5.43 2.74 -5.31
CA LEU A 73 -4.31 3.66 -5.49
C LEU A 73 -3.10 3.12 -4.72
N THR A 74 -2.00 2.86 -5.42
CA THR A 74 -0.70 2.61 -4.80
C THR A 74 0.18 3.84 -5.00
N ARG A 75 0.76 4.35 -3.92
CA ARG A 75 1.77 5.41 -3.94
C ARG A 75 3.07 4.82 -3.42
N SER A 76 4.15 5.02 -4.15
CA SER A 76 5.47 4.52 -3.76
C SER A 76 6.56 5.55 -4.04
N GLY A 77 7.66 5.53 -3.29
CA GLY A 77 8.80 6.42 -3.49
C GLY A 77 9.08 7.35 -2.31
N GLY A 78 9.75 8.48 -2.61
CA GLY A 78 10.40 9.33 -1.62
C GLY A 78 11.65 8.70 -1.00
N PHE A 79 12.44 9.52 -0.29
CA PHE A 79 13.75 9.14 0.27
C PHE A 79 13.75 7.86 1.12
N ALA A 80 12.68 7.60 1.86
CA ALA A 80 12.57 6.41 2.72
C ALA A 80 12.07 5.16 1.98
N GLY A 81 11.64 5.28 0.71
CA GLY A 81 11.02 4.19 -0.06
C GLY A 81 9.63 3.81 0.44
N ASN A 82 8.77 4.79 0.71
CA ASN A 82 7.44 4.52 1.23
C ASN A 82 6.61 3.75 0.20
N ARG A 83 5.66 2.95 0.67
CA ARG A 83 4.64 2.30 -0.16
C ARG A 83 3.33 2.25 0.60
N ASP A 84 2.36 3.00 0.12
CA ASP A 84 1.02 3.07 0.69
C ASP A 84 0.01 2.60 -0.36
N THR A 85 -0.95 1.80 0.06
CA THR A 85 -2.05 1.31 -0.81
C THR A 85 -3.37 1.72 -0.22
N VAL A 86 -4.20 2.41 -1.00
CA VAL A 86 -5.59 2.72 -0.68
C VAL A 86 -6.49 1.86 -1.56
N THR A 87 -7.40 1.10 -0.97
CA THR A 87 -8.50 0.44 -1.67
C THR A 87 -9.79 1.14 -1.31
N VAL A 88 -10.63 1.43 -2.30
CA VAL A 88 -12.00 1.91 -2.13
C VAL A 88 -12.96 0.98 -2.86
N GLU A 89 -13.91 0.43 -2.10
CA GLU A 89 -14.99 -0.38 -2.62
C GLU A 89 -16.09 0.49 -3.24
N PRO A 90 -16.94 -0.08 -4.13
CA PRO A 90 -18.03 0.64 -4.79
C PRO A 90 -19.01 1.38 -3.86
N ASP A 91 -19.13 0.90 -2.62
CA ASP A 91 -19.99 1.44 -1.57
C ASP A 91 -19.30 2.53 -0.71
N GLY A 92 -18.08 2.93 -1.07
CA GLY A 92 -17.29 3.93 -0.36
C GLY A 92 -16.57 3.42 0.87
N ARG A 93 -16.62 2.12 1.22
CA ARG A 93 -15.68 1.57 2.21
C ARG A 93 -14.27 1.68 1.68
N TRP A 94 -13.35 2.07 2.54
CA TRP A 94 -11.95 2.12 2.18
C TRP A 94 -11.07 1.42 3.20
N THR A 95 -9.94 0.93 2.73
CA THR A 95 -8.82 0.44 3.54
C THR A 95 -7.52 1.06 3.05
N THR A 96 -6.63 1.37 3.98
CA THR A 96 -5.25 1.76 3.66
C THR A 96 -4.28 0.77 4.28
N THR A 97 -3.22 0.43 3.56
CA THR A 97 -2.10 -0.36 4.06
C THR A 97 -0.81 0.40 3.82
N ASP A 98 -0.04 0.64 4.87
CA ASP A 98 1.27 1.29 4.76
C ASP A 98 2.40 0.26 4.50
N ARG A 99 3.63 0.76 4.40
CA ARG A 99 4.81 -0.06 4.18
C ARG A 99 5.05 -1.10 5.27
N ALA A 100 4.76 -0.77 6.53
CA ALA A 100 4.94 -1.66 7.67
C ALA A 100 3.82 -2.72 7.74
N GLY A 101 2.80 -2.61 6.88
CA GLY A 101 1.62 -3.47 6.88
C GLY A 101 0.56 -3.00 7.87
N ALA A 102 0.70 -1.83 8.48
CA ALA A 102 -0.35 -1.30 9.34
C ALA A 102 -1.56 -0.96 8.46
N THR A 103 -2.74 -1.33 8.96
CA THR A 103 -3.99 -1.15 8.24
C THR A 103 -4.91 -0.16 8.95
N ARG A 104 -5.58 0.67 8.16
CA ARG A 104 -6.67 1.55 8.61
C ARG A 104 -7.86 1.35 7.68
N ALA A 105 -9.06 1.62 8.17
CA ALA A 105 -10.28 1.47 7.39
C ALA A 105 -11.29 2.54 7.78
N GLY A 106 -12.21 2.81 6.87
CA GLY A 106 -13.29 3.76 7.09
C GLY A 106 -14.30 3.75 5.95
N ARG A 107 -15.08 4.82 5.88
CA ARG A 107 -15.98 5.10 4.76
C ARG A 107 -15.75 6.51 4.25
N LEU A 108 -15.89 6.69 2.94
CA LEU A 108 -15.98 8.00 2.33
C LEU A 108 -17.28 8.66 2.77
N ASP A 109 -17.24 9.98 2.99
CA ASP A 109 -18.47 10.74 3.12
C ASP A 109 -19.24 10.73 1.78
N PRO A 110 -20.56 10.98 1.79
CA PRO A 110 -21.38 10.92 0.57
C PRO A 110 -20.88 11.83 -0.56
N ALA A 111 -20.40 13.04 -0.24
CA ALA A 111 -19.93 13.98 -1.25
C ALA A 111 -18.59 13.53 -1.87
N ALA A 112 -17.68 12.96 -1.07
CA ALA A 112 -16.46 12.34 -1.59
C ALA A 112 -16.77 11.11 -2.47
N LEU A 113 -17.76 10.29 -2.08
CA LEU A 113 -18.17 9.13 -2.87
C LEU A 113 -18.77 9.55 -4.23
N ASP A 114 -19.61 10.56 -4.25
CA ASP A 114 -20.16 11.11 -5.50
C ASP A 114 -19.08 11.73 -6.37
N ARG A 115 -18.11 12.44 -5.76
CA ARG A 115 -16.96 12.96 -6.51
C ARG A 115 -16.11 11.85 -7.10
N LEU A 116 -15.87 10.77 -6.37
CA LEU A 116 -15.15 9.59 -6.86
C LEU A 116 -15.86 9.00 -8.09
N ARG A 117 -17.19 8.79 -8.02
CA ARG A 117 -18.00 8.25 -9.13
C ARG A 117 -17.95 9.12 -10.39
N MET A 118 -17.91 10.44 -10.23
CA MET A 118 -17.75 11.35 -11.37
C MET A 118 -16.36 11.27 -12.00
N LEU A 119 -15.31 10.96 -11.22
CA LEU A 119 -13.92 10.95 -11.68
C LEU A 119 -13.45 9.62 -12.27
N VAL A 120 -14.00 8.48 -11.86
CA VAL A 120 -13.52 7.15 -12.31
C VAL A 120 -13.54 6.96 -13.82
N GLY A 121 -14.60 7.42 -14.50
CA GLY A 121 -14.71 7.38 -15.96
C GLY A 121 -13.63 8.20 -16.68
N PRO A 122 -13.52 9.52 -16.45
CA PRO A 122 -12.49 10.33 -17.08
C PRO A 122 -11.06 9.98 -16.64
N ALA A 123 -10.84 9.52 -15.40
CA ALA A 123 -9.52 9.16 -14.87
C ALA A 123 -8.86 7.97 -15.58
N THR A 124 -9.64 7.18 -16.31
CA THR A 124 -9.17 6.00 -17.05
C THR A 124 -9.08 6.20 -18.56
N ARG A 125 -9.51 7.35 -19.10
CA ARG A 125 -9.57 7.62 -20.55
C ARG A 125 -8.20 7.82 -21.24
N GLY A 126 -7.09 7.73 -20.53
CA GLY A 126 -5.74 7.93 -21.09
C GLY A 126 -4.95 6.64 -21.35
N GLY A 127 -5.48 5.47 -20.97
CA GLY A 127 -4.72 4.21 -21.00
C GLY A 127 -3.61 4.14 -19.96
N ALA A 128 -2.93 2.99 -19.89
CA ALA A 128 -1.81 2.79 -18.99
C ALA A 128 -0.63 3.67 -19.39
N GLY A 129 -0.31 4.67 -18.57
CA GLY A 129 0.97 5.36 -18.67
C GLY A 129 2.11 4.37 -18.52
N THR A 130 3.18 4.52 -19.30
CA THR A 130 4.40 3.76 -19.06
C THR A 130 5.23 4.56 -18.07
N PRO A 131 5.65 3.99 -16.92
CA PRO A 131 6.54 4.68 -16.00
C PRO A 131 7.85 5.01 -16.72
N SER A 132 8.13 6.30 -16.90
CA SER A 132 9.40 6.78 -17.43
C SER A 132 10.32 7.23 -16.29
N ASP A 133 11.63 6.99 -16.45
CA ASP A 133 12.66 7.58 -15.58
C ASP A 133 12.90 9.02 -16.01
N ASP A 134 12.05 9.92 -15.51
CA ASP A 134 11.98 11.32 -15.94
C ASP A 134 13.10 12.21 -15.35
N GLY A 135 14.14 11.60 -14.76
CA GLY A 135 15.28 12.30 -14.16
C GLY A 135 14.95 13.09 -12.88
N CYS A 136 13.71 13.05 -12.42
CA CYS A 136 13.33 13.67 -11.16
C CYS A 136 13.77 12.80 -9.96
N ALA A 137 14.72 13.31 -9.17
CA ALA A 137 15.08 12.74 -7.89
C ALA A 137 13.90 12.85 -6.90
N ASP A 138 13.76 11.86 -6.03
CA ASP A 138 12.87 11.87 -4.86
C ASP A 138 11.38 12.06 -5.15
N THR A 139 10.93 11.54 -6.29
CA THR A 139 9.52 11.58 -6.70
C THR A 139 8.70 10.44 -6.12
N TYR A 140 7.39 10.64 -6.15
CA TYR A 140 6.42 9.59 -5.91
C TYR A 140 5.93 9.01 -7.24
N ARG A 141 5.92 7.68 -7.31
CA ARG A 141 5.25 6.90 -8.34
C ARG A 141 3.87 6.50 -7.86
N TYR A 142 2.89 6.70 -8.72
CA TYR A 142 1.50 6.39 -8.47
C TYR A 142 1.02 5.35 -9.47
N GLN A 143 0.20 4.43 -8.98
CA GLN A 143 -0.52 3.45 -9.76
C GLN A 143 -1.98 3.50 -9.34
N LEU A 144 -2.85 3.96 -10.23
CA LEU A 144 -4.29 3.96 -10.05
C LEU A 144 -4.90 2.82 -10.86
N THR A 145 -5.69 1.98 -10.22
CA THR A 145 -6.49 0.93 -10.87
C THR A 145 -7.97 1.19 -10.59
N VAL A 146 -8.79 1.19 -11.63
CA VAL A 146 -10.25 1.26 -11.56
C VAL A 146 -10.79 0.06 -12.30
N GLY A 147 -11.37 -0.90 -11.57
CA GLY A 147 -11.79 -2.18 -12.14
C GLY A 147 -10.60 -2.91 -12.75
N THR A 148 -10.60 -3.03 -14.08
CA THR A 148 -9.50 -3.66 -14.86
C THR A 148 -8.54 -2.66 -15.50
N THR A 149 -8.87 -1.36 -15.48
CA THR A 149 -8.04 -0.33 -16.13
C THR A 149 -7.03 0.22 -15.15
N ARG A 150 -5.76 0.26 -15.57
CA ARG A 150 -4.65 0.80 -14.79
C ARG A 150 -4.04 2.02 -15.47
N VAL A 151 -3.68 3.01 -14.68
CA VAL A 151 -2.93 4.21 -15.07
C VAL A 151 -1.77 4.39 -14.09
N ASP A 152 -0.56 4.45 -14.61
CA ASP A 152 0.67 4.66 -13.84
C ASP A 152 1.29 6.02 -14.21
N TRP A 153 1.81 6.76 -13.23
CA TRP A 153 2.55 8.00 -13.47
C TRP A 153 3.55 8.30 -12.36
N THR A 154 4.52 9.16 -12.67
CA THR A 154 5.45 9.75 -11.69
C THR A 154 5.05 11.21 -11.47
N ASP A 155 5.01 11.66 -10.21
CA ASP A 155 4.84 13.07 -9.88
C ASP A 155 6.15 13.82 -10.13
N CYS A 156 6.41 14.06 -11.41
CA CYS A 156 7.58 14.74 -11.94
C CYS A 156 7.12 15.86 -12.87
N PRO A 157 7.36 17.15 -12.56
CA PRO A 157 6.89 18.28 -13.37
C PRO A 157 7.44 18.29 -14.81
N THR A 158 8.58 17.65 -15.04
CA THR A 158 9.24 17.55 -16.35
C THR A 158 8.88 16.27 -17.10
N GLY A 159 8.16 15.34 -16.46
CA GLY A 159 7.75 14.05 -17.03
C GLY A 159 6.37 14.10 -17.68
N PRO A 160 5.95 12.98 -18.32
CA PRO A 160 4.60 12.82 -18.84
C PRO A 160 3.55 13.04 -17.74
N GLN A 161 2.58 13.91 -18.00
CA GLN A 161 1.50 14.16 -17.06
C GLN A 161 0.33 13.21 -17.31
N PRO A 162 -0.25 12.61 -16.26
CA PRO A 162 -1.48 11.84 -16.38
C PRO A 162 -2.68 12.75 -16.71
N PRO A 163 -3.83 12.19 -17.10
CA PRO A 163 -5.07 12.96 -17.23
C PRO A 163 -5.40 13.72 -15.94
N ALA A 164 -5.93 14.94 -16.05
CA ALA A 164 -6.27 15.77 -14.89
C ALA A 164 -7.22 15.05 -13.90
N ALA A 165 -8.21 14.31 -14.42
CA ALA A 165 -9.12 13.52 -13.60
C ALA A 165 -8.42 12.40 -12.80
N THR A 166 -7.31 11.84 -13.32
CA THR A 166 -6.49 10.86 -12.62
C THR A 166 -5.80 11.49 -11.41
N GLN A 167 -5.22 12.69 -11.58
CA GLN A 167 -4.60 13.43 -10.48
C GLN A 167 -5.63 13.85 -9.42
N GLU A 168 -6.79 14.36 -9.84
CA GLU A 168 -7.86 14.73 -8.94
C GLU A 168 -8.40 13.55 -8.14
N LEU A 169 -8.56 12.38 -8.77
CA LEU A 169 -9.00 11.17 -8.09
C LEU A 169 -7.96 10.71 -7.07
N ALA A 170 -6.68 10.71 -7.42
CA ALA A 170 -5.62 10.37 -6.48
C ALA A 170 -5.58 11.33 -5.29
N ALA A 171 -5.71 12.63 -5.54
CA ALA A 171 -5.73 13.65 -4.50
C ALA A 171 -6.93 13.50 -3.55
N LEU A 172 -8.12 13.19 -4.09
CA LEU A 172 -9.32 12.90 -3.30
C LEU A 172 -9.10 11.72 -2.36
N LEU A 173 -8.54 10.62 -2.87
CA LEU A 173 -8.28 9.42 -2.08
C LEU A 173 -7.29 9.70 -0.95
N LEU A 174 -6.14 10.30 -1.27
CA LEU A 174 -5.12 10.59 -0.26
C LEU A 174 -5.68 11.53 0.83
N LYS A 175 -6.37 12.60 0.44
CA LYS A 175 -6.97 13.56 1.39
C LYS A 175 -7.96 12.89 2.35
N THR A 176 -8.73 11.92 1.87
CA THR A 176 -9.82 11.30 2.66
C THR A 176 -9.37 10.10 3.48
N THR A 177 -8.25 9.46 3.15
CA THR A 177 -7.83 8.20 3.78
C THR A 177 -6.49 8.27 4.52
N THR A 178 -5.71 9.34 4.38
CA THR A 178 -4.39 9.48 5.04
C THR A 178 -4.32 10.56 6.13
N GLY A 179 -5.47 11.13 6.51
CA GLY A 179 -5.60 12.10 7.61
C GLY A 179 -5.43 11.50 9.01
#